data_AF-A0A8T2SL40-F1
#
_entry.id   AF-A0A8T2SL40-F1
#
_cell.length_a   1.000
_cell.length_b   1.000
_cell.length_c   1.000
_cell.angle_alpha   90.00
_cell.angle_beta   90.00
_cell.angle_gamma   90.00
#
_symmetry.space_group_name_H-M   'P 1'
#
loop_
_entity.id
_entity.type
_entity.pdbx_description
1 polymer ?
#
loop_
_entity_poly.entity_id
_entity_poly.type
_entity_poly.pdbx_seq_one_letter_code
_entity_poly.pdbx_strand_id
1 'polypeptide(L)'
;MRVSHCIRVLMERLSKTNSWVVALKCLNLIQTCLYDGGFMFQDQFSVYPVNGGRNYLNLSNFRDASSPSTWAISVRIRWRARFIEQWIQTGRLIRCFLDARKDRSSKRIEKCLSVSNRKLLRDINALHDLLVLAASLETEESFEMHVLEKEGMRIIVAVIFSACEEIKFRLHEAQARVATLQTSEALVLSAVCEKLSKQSMVFRFLLELVRGELLQDECSSFEQILFSNDNLMDLKRSFQLACSSVRVSPSSEQSALPWYSSGTTSDEMKVRKNRSISAFASSRSYISR
;
A
#
# COMPACT_ATOMS: atom_id res chain seq x y z
N MET A 1 7.89 -36.88 0.64
CA MET A 1 6.73 -36.08 1.10
C MET A 1 6.39 -35.04 0.04
N ARG A 2 5.13 -34.86 -0.32
CA ARG A 2 4.72 -33.78 -1.25
C ARG A 2 4.61 -32.46 -0.47
N VAL A 3 5.12 -31.35 -1.02
CA VAL A 3 5.08 -30.00 -0.42
C VAL A 3 3.67 -29.61 0.05
N SER A 4 2.65 -29.98 -0.74
CA SER A 4 1.24 -29.78 -0.41
C SER A 4 0.78 -30.47 0.88
N HIS A 5 1.34 -31.64 1.21
CA HIS A 5 1.02 -32.35 2.46
C HIS A 5 1.59 -31.62 3.67
N CYS A 6 2.84 -31.12 3.58
CA CYS A 6 3.47 -30.36 4.65
C CYS A 6 2.70 -29.07 4.95
N ILE A 7 2.32 -28.33 3.90
CA ILE A 7 1.53 -27.10 4.02
C ILE A 7 0.18 -27.38 4.65
N ARG A 8 -0.52 -28.44 4.22
CA ARG A 8 -1.82 -28.81 4.80
C ARG A 8 -1.71 -29.11 6.29
N VAL A 9 -0.74 -29.93 6.72
CA VAL A 9 -0.53 -30.25 8.14
C VAL A 9 -0.22 -28.99 8.96
N LEU A 10 0.60 -28.09 8.42
CA LEU A 10 0.95 -26.83 9.05
C LEU A 10 -0.26 -25.90 9.21
N MET A 11 -1.06 -25.75 8.15
CA MET A 11 -2.29 -24.95 8.18
C MET A 11 -3.33 -25.53 9.14
N GLU A 12 -3.55 -26.84 9.13
CA GLU A 12 -4.45 -27.52 10.06
C GLU A 12 -4.03 -27.28 11.52
N ARG A 13 -2.73 -27.37 11.82
CA ARG A 13 -2.21 -27.10 13.16
C ARG A 13 -2.46 -25.65 13.59
N LEU A 14 -2.25 -24.69 12.69
CA LEU A 14 -2.50 -23.27 12.94
C LEU A 14 -3.98 -22.99 13.24
N SER A 15 -4.92 -23.61 12.51
CA SER A 15 -6.36 -23.37 12.74
C SER A 15 -6.93 -23.97 14.03
N LYS A 16 -6.28 -25.00 14.59
CA LYS A 16 -6.79 -25.74 15.76
C LYS A 16 -6.16 -25.28 17.07
N THR A 17 -5.14 -24.43 17.03
CA THR A 17 -4.43 -24.02 18.24
C THR A 17 -5.02 -22.74 18.84
N ASN A 18 -5.13 -22.73 20.17
CA ASN A 18 -5.37 -21.50 20.95
C ASN A 18 -4.09 -21.00 21.65
N SER A 19 -2.99 -21.75 21.55
CA SER A 19 -1.70 -21.37 22.13
C SER A 19 -0.95 -20.41 21.22
N TRP A 20 -0.58 -19.24 21.76
CA TRP A 20 0.21 -18.23 21.06
C TRP A 20 1.56 -18.78 20.59
N VAL A 21 2.21 -19.64 21.39
CA VAL A 21 3.51 -20.25 21.05
C VAL A 21 3.39 -21.13 19.82
N VAL A 22 2.36 -21.98 19.76
CA VAL A 22 2.14 -22.88 18.62
C VAL A 22 1.77 -22.07 17.38
N ALA A 23 0.89 -21.08 17.51
CA ALA A 23 0.49 -20.22 16.40
C ALA A 23 1.70 -19.46 15.83
N LEU A 24 2.51 -18.84 16.70
CA LEU A 24 3.71 -18.12 16.30
C LEU A 24 4.75 -19.02 15.62
N LYS A 25 4.99 -20.23 16.17
CA LYS A 25 5.87 -21.21 15.51
C LYS A 25 5.36 -21.60 14.12
N CYS A 26 4.06 -21.80 13.97
CA CYS A 26 3.47 -22.10 12.66
C CYS A 26 3.66 -20.93 11.69
N LEU A 27 3.40 -19.69 12.13
CA LEU A 27 3.60 -18.49 11.31
C LEU A 27 5.08 -18.30 10.91
N ASN A 28 6.02 -18.50 11.83
CA ASN A 28 7.46 -18.44 11.53
C ASN A 28 7.83 -19.48 10.46
N LEU A 29 7.34 -20.72 10.58
CA LEU A 29 7.58 -21.76 9.56
C LEU A 29 6.98 -21.38 8.20
N ILE A 30 5.77 -20.83 8.17
CA ILE A 30 5.14 -20.36 6.91
C ILE A 30 6.01 -19.28 6.27
N GLN A 31 6.47 -18.29 7.06
CA GLN A 31 7.32 -17.20 6.59
C GLN A 31 8.64 -17.72 6.01
N THR A 32 9.32 -18.63 6.72
CA THR A 32 10.56 -19.25 6.22
C THR A 32 10.32 -20.05 4.95
N CYS A 33 9.22 -20.81 4.86
CA CYS A 33 8.89 -21.54 3.64
C CYS A 33 8.61 -20.61 2.44
N LEU A 34 7.96 -19.46 2.67
CA LEU A 34 7.71 -18.47 1.62
C LEU A 34 8.99 -17.74 1.19
N TYR A 35 9.84 -17.38 2.16
CA TYR A 35 11.05 -16.59 1.95
C TYR A 35 12.21 -17.44 1.39
N ASP A 36 12.46 -18.61 1.98
CA ASP A 36 13.61 -19.45 1.65
C ASP A 36 13.23 -20.72 0.90
N GLY A 37 11.97 -21.19 0.97
CA GLY A 37 11.54 -22.46 0.39
C GLY A 37 11.46 -22.47 -1.15
N GLY A 38 11.54 -21.31 -1.80
CA GLY A 38 11.52 -21.18 -3.26
C GLY A 38 10.15 -21.44 -3.89
N PHE A 39 10.13 -21.52 -5.22
CA PHE A 39 8.90 -21.42 -6.01
C PHE A 39 7.86 -22.51 -5.68
N MET A 40 8.28 -23.71 -5.28
CA MET A 40 7.36 -24.80 -4.97
C MET A 40 6.51 -24.49 -3.73
N PHE A 41 7.08 -23.89 -2.68
CA PHE A 41 6.29 -23.48 -1.52
C PHE A 41 5.42 -22.28 -1.86
N GLN A 42 5.98 -21.29 -2.53
CA GLN A 42 5.26 -20.07 -2.96
C GLN A 42 4.03 -20.42 -3.81
N ASP A 43 4.17 -21.31 -4.79
CA ASP A 43 3.07 -21.79 -5.63
C ASP A 43 1.99 -22.51 -4.80
N GLN A 44 2.39 -23.40 -3.89
CA GLN A 44 1.43 -24.17 -3.10
C GLN A 44 0.69 -23.32 -2.05
N PHE A 45 1.36 -22.36 -1.42
CA PHE A 45 0.70 -21.37 -0.55
C PHE A 45 -0.21 -20.44 -1.35
N SER A 46 0.15 -20.14 -2.60
CA SER A 46 -0.68 -19.36 -3.51
C SER A 46 -1.99 -20.07 -3.86
N VAL A 47 -1.94 -21.36 -4.16
CA VAL A 47 -3.14 -22.13 -4.52
C VAL A 47 -4.09 -22.30 -3.32
N TYR A 48 -3.65 -22.01 -2.10
CA TYR A 48 -4.48 -22.02 -0.91
C TYR A 48 -5.14 -20.65 -0.68
N PRO A 49 -6.49 -20.47 -0.69
CA PRO A 49 -7.59 -21.43 -0.78
C PRO A 49 -8.38 -21.31 -2.11
N VAL A 50 -7.69 -21.31 -3.24
CA VAL A 50 -8.25 -21.03 -4.59
C VAL A 50 -9.35 -22.02 -4.99
N ASN A 51 -9.40 -23.21 -4.38
CA ASN A 51 -10.38 -24.25 -4.69
C ASN A 51 -11.63 -24.25 -3.78
N GLY A 52 -11.86 -23.17 -3.03
CA GLY A 52 -12.90 -23.12 -2.00
C GLY A 52 -12.45 -23.88 -0.75
N GLY A 53 -12.38 -23.17 0.37
CA GLY A 53 -11.90 -23.72 1.62
C GLY A 53 -11.72 -22.65 2.69
N ARG A 54 -11.42 -23.07 3.91
CA ARG A 54 -11.11 -22.14 5.01
C ARG A 54 -9.80 -21.42 4.70
N ASN A 55 -9.77 -20.11 4.87
CA ASN A 55 -8.52 -19.35 4.91
C ASN A 55 -7.86 -19.56 6.29
N TYR A 56 -6.86 -20.44 6.37
CA TYR A 56 -6.21 -20.80 7.64
C TYR A 56 -5.33 -19.68 8.19
N LEU A 57 -5.02 -18.67 7.38
CA LEU A 57 -4.35 -17.44 7.81
C LEU A 57 -5.34 -16.40 8.35
N ASN A 58 -6.65 -16.61 8.22
CA ASN A 58 -7.62 -15.75 8.87
C ASN A 58 -7.69 -16.04 10.37
N LEU A 59 -6.79 -15.40 11.10
CA LEU A 59 -6.71 -15.46 12.55
C LEU A 59 -7.46 -14.30 13.23
N SER A 60 -8.44 -13.64 12.60
CA SER A 60 -9.12 -12.48 13.18
C SER A 60 -9.69 -12.71 14.58
N ASN A 61 -10.10 -13.95 14.87
CA ASN A 61 -10.68 -14.35 16.15
C ASN A 61 -9.66 -15.03 17.08
N PHE A 62 -8.40 -15.14 16.67
CA PHE A 62 -7.36 -15.76 17.48
C PHE A 62 -7.11 -14.92 18.74
N ARG A 63 -7.21 -15.57 19.90
CA ARG A 63 -6.89 -15.00 21.20
C ARG A 63 -6.42 -16.11 22.13
N ASP A 64 -5.20 -15.98 22.62
CA ASP A 64 -4.74 -16.75 23.76
C ASP A 64 -5.21 -16.04 25.05
N ALA A 65 -5.96 -16.76 25.89
CA ALA A 65 -6.53 -16.25 27.12
C ALA A 65 -5.72 -16.67 28.37
N SER A 66 -4.53 -17.25 28.18
CA SER A 66 -3.72 -17.80 29.28
C SER A 66 -3.22 -16.73 30.26
N SER A 67 -2.92 -15.52 29.79
CA SER A 67 -2.54 -14.37 30.64
C SER A 67 -2.82 -13.03 29.96
N PRO A 68 -2.94 -11.91 30.69
CA PRO A 68 -3.06 -10.57 30.10
C PRO A 68 -1.91 -10.22 29.14
N SER A 69 -0.67 -10.65 29.44
CA SER A 69 0.48 -10.44 28.56
C SER A 69 0.36 -11.16 27.20
N THR A 70 -0.38 -12.27 27.14
CA THR A 70 -0.63 -12.98 25.86
C THR A 70 -1.66 -12.30 24.96
N TRP A 71 -2.38 -11.28 25.45
CA TRP A 71 -3.32 -10.52 24.63
C TRP A 71 -2.59 -9.66 23.58
N ALA A 72 -1.52 -8.97 23.99
CA ALA A 72 -0.68 -8.20 23.09
C ALA A 72 0.00 -9.10 22.03
N ILE A 73 0.48 -10.29 22.45
CA ILE A 73 1.01 -11.30 21.52
C ILE A 73 -0.08 -11.76 20.54
N SER A 74 -1.31 -11.96 21.01
CA SER A 74 -2.43 -12.35 20.14
C SER A 74 -2.70 -11.28 19.08
N VAL A 75 -2.69 -9.99 19.43
CA VAL A 75 -2.81 -8.88 18.47
C VAL A 75 -1.74 -9.00 17.38
N ARG A 76 -0.47 -9.19 17.77
CA ARG A 76 0.64 -9.34 16.82
C ARG A 76 0.53 -10.60 15.97
N ILE A 77 0.08 -11.73 16.52
CA ILE A 77 -0.20 -12.96 15.75
C ILE A 77 -1.26 -12.71 14.67
N ARG A 78 -2.35 -12.00 15.00
CA ARG A 78 -3.40 -11.64 14.03
C ARG A 78 -2.85 -10.76 12.92
N TRP A 79 -2.09 -9.73 13.29
CA TRP A 79 -1.43 -8.84 12.35
C TRP A 79 -0.47 -9.60 11.43
N ARG A 80 0.38 -10.48 11.98
CA ARG A 80 1.34 -11.29 11.20
C ARG A 80 0.64 -12.22 10.22
N ALA A 81 -0.44 -12.87 10.64
CA ALA A 81 -1.19 -13.76 9.75
C ALA A 81 -1.82 -12.99 8.58
N ARG A 82 -2.37 -11.79 8.85
CA ARG A 82 -2.85 -10.89 7.80
C ARG A 82 -1.73 -10.39 6.90
N PHE A 83 -0.56 -10.06 7.47
CA PHE A 83 0.60 -9.64 6.69
C PHE A 83 1.07 -10.74 5.73
N ILE A 84 1.18 -11.98 6.20
CA ILE A 84 1.56 -13.13 5.37
C ILE A 84 0.52 -13.38 4.27
N GLU A 85 -0.77 -13.29 4.59
CA GLU A 85 -1.82 -13.42 3.61
C GLU A 85 -1.70 -12.36 2.51
N GLN A 86 -1.54 -11.09 2.88
CA GLN A 86 -1.35 -9.99 1.95
C GLN A 86 -0.07 -10.17 1.13
N TRP A 87 1.02 -10.63 1.76
CA TRP A 87 2.27 -10.91 1.08
C TRP A 87 2.13 -11.96 -0.02
N ILE A 88 1.44 -13.07 0.25
CA ILE A 88 1.14 -14.10 -0.76
C ILE A 88 0.32 -13.49 -1.90
N GLN A 89 -0.74 -12.72 -1.59
CA GLN A 89 -1.59 -12.09 -2.59
C GLN A 89 -0.83 -11.10 -3.47
N THR A 90 -0.05 -10.20 -2.86
CA THR A 90 0.80 -9.24 -3.55
C THR A 90 1.82 -9.97 -4.42
N GLY A 91 2.48 -11.00 -3.89
CA GLY A 91 3.50 -11.74 -4.61
C GLY A 91 2.98 -12.44 -5.88
N ARG A 92 1.77 -13.02 -5.80
CA ARG A 92 1.08 -13.57 -6.97
C ARG A 92 0.74 -12.50 -8.01
N LEU A 93 0.25 -11.35 -7.56
CA LEU A 93 -0.20 -10.27 -8.43
C LEU A 93 0.97 -9.67 -9.22
N ILE A 94 2.08 -9.37 -8.54
CA ILE A 94 3.28 -8.78 -9.15
C ILE A 94 4.20 -9.83 -9.80
N ARG A 95 3.92 -11.12 -9.59
CA ARG A 95 4.70 -12.28 -10.05
C ARG A 95 6.14 -12.28 -9.50
N CYS A 96 6.30 -11.84 -8.26
CA CYS A 96 7.55 -11.83 -7.49
C CYS A 96 7.20 -11.96 -6.01
N PHE A 97 7.77 -12.94 -5.31
CA PHE A 97 7.46 -13.21 -3.90
C PHE A 97 8.27 -12.40 -2.89
N LEU A 98 9.00 -11.37 -3.32
CA LEU A 98 9.73 -10.46 -2.40
C LEU A 98 10.70 -11.22 -1.47
N ASP A 99 11.33 -12.28 -1.97
CA ASP A 99 12.26 -13.14 -1.23
C ASP A 99 13.73 -12.68 -1.34
N ALA A 100 14.59 -13.20 -0.45
CA ALA A 100 16.03 -12.91 -0.45
C ALA A 100 16.74 -13.35 -1.73
N ARG A 101 16.16 -14.31 -2.47
CA ARG A 101 16.70 -14.84 -3.73
C ARG A 101 16.42 -13.83 -4.83
N LYS A 102 17.06 -12.67 -4.69
CA LYS A 102 17.15 -11.59 -5.66
C LYS A 102 17.82 -12.12 -6.93
N ASP A 103 17.08 -12.82 -7.77
CA ASP A 103 17.38 -12.77 -9.18
C ASP A 103 17.04 -11.35 -9.61
N ARG A 104 18.00 -10.41 -9.50
CA ARG A 104 17.96 -9.10 -10.16
C ARG A 104 18.28 -9.29 -11.65
N SER A 105 17.76 -10.36 -12.26
CA SER A 105 17.99 -10.62 -13.67
C SER A 105 17.41 -9.46 -14.48
N SER A 106 18.15 -9.06 -15.52
CA SER A 106 17.69 -8.15 -16.57
C SER A 106 16.27 -8.48 -17.04
N LYS A 107 15.92 -9.77 -17.07
CA LYS A 107 14.59 -10.29 -17.40
C LYS A 107 13.45 -9.76 -16.53
N ARG A 108 13.65 -9.55 -15.22
CA ARG A 108 12.61 -8.97 -14.34
C ARG A 108 12.39 -7.49 -14.63
N ILE A 109 13.50 -6.77 -14.86
CA ILE A 109 13.49 -5.36 -15.22
C ILE A 109 12.77 -5.21 -16.57
N GLU A 110 13.19 -5.93 -17.61
CA GLU A 110 12.54 -5.97 -18.93
C GLU A 110 11.05 -6.31 -18.85
N LYS A 111 10.66 -7.26 -18.00
CA LYS A 111 9.26 -7.61 -17.80
C LYS A 111 8.47 -6.47 -17.17
N CYS A 112 9.03 -5.73 -16.23
CA CYS A 112 8.39 -4.56 -15.65
C CYS A 112 8.34 -3.39 -16.64
N LEU A 113 9.38 -3.20 -17.45
CA LEU A 113 9.43 -2.19 -18.51
C LEU A 113 8.48 -2.50 -19.68
N SER A 114 7.92 -3.71 -19.78
CA SER A 114 6.99 -4.08 -20.85
C SER A 114 5.52 -4.15 -20.43
N VAL A 115 5.20 -3.94 -19.14
CA VAL A 115 3.79 -3.96 -18.69
C VAL A 115 3.03 -2.68 -19.09
N SER A 116 1.71 -2.79 -19.24
CA SER A 116 0.84 -1.63 -19.45
C SER A 116 0.72 -0.76 -18.21
N ASN A 117 0.38 0.54 -18.37
CA ASN A 117 0.16 1.47 -17.25
C ASN A 117 -0.87 0.92 -16.25
N ARG A 118 -1.96 0.32 -16.74
CA ARG A 118 -2.97 -0.31 -15.86
C ARG A 118 -2.39 -1.44 -15.00
N LYS A 119 -1.51 -2.28 -15.57
CA LYS A 119 -0.84 -3.34 -14.80
C LYS A 119 0.19 -2.75 -13.82
N LEU A 120 0.96 -1.76 -14.25
CA LEU A 120 1.93 -1.06 -13.41
C LEU A 120 1.27 -0.44 -12.18
N LEU A 121 0.16 0.29 -12.36
CA LEU A 121 -0.61 0.88 -11.26
C LEU A 121 -1.19 -0.19 -10.33
N ARG A 122 -1.71 -1.29 -10.89
CA ARG A 122 -2.22 -2.41 -10.07
C ARG A 122 -1.10 -3.01 -9.20
N ASP A 123 0.11 -3.10 -9.73
CA ASP A 123 1.27 -3.64 -9.02
C ASP A 123 1.76 -2.68 -7.94
N ILE A 124 1.82 -1.38 -8.24
CA ILE A 124 2.15 -0.32 -7.26
C ILE A 124 1.14 -0.34 -6.12
N ASN A 125 -0.15 -0.41 -6.41
CA ASN A 125 -1.18 -0.45 -5.38
C ASN A 125 -1.08 -1.71 -4.52
N ALA A 126 -0.86 -2.89 -5.11
CA ALA A 126 -0.71 -4.12 -4.33
C ALA A 126 0.53 -4.12 -3.42
N LEU A 127 1.62 -3.48 -3.85
CA LEU A 127 2.81 -3.25 -3.02
C LEU A 127 2.52 -2.24 -1.91
N HIS A 128 1.85 -1.14 -2.25
CA HIS A 128 1.45 -0.12 -1.28
C HIS A 128 0.52 -0.70 -0.21
N ASP A 129 -0.46 -1.53 -0.57
CA ASP A 129 -1.39 -2.15 0.39
C ASP A 129 -0.65 -3.09 1.37
N LEU A 130 0.36 -3.82 0.89
CA LEU A 130 1.25 -4.62 1.75
C LEU A 130 2.03 -3.72 2.73
N LEU A 131 2.55 -2.59 2.25
CA LEU A 131 3.30 -1.62 3.07
C LEU A 131 2.40 -0.86 4.06
N VAL A 132 1.15 -0.59 3.71
CA VAL A 132 0.14 -0.03 4.63
C VAL A 132 -0.14 -1.00 5.76
N LEU A 133 -0.31 -2.28 5.45
CA LEU A 133 -0.48 -3.32 6.46
C LEU A 133 0.77 -3.46 7.32
N ALA A 134 1.97 -3.36 6.73
CA ALA A 134 3.22 -3.32 7.49
C ALA A 134 3.24 -2.17 8.50
N ALA A 135 2.77 -0.99 8.09
CA ALA A 135 2.72 0.20 8.92
C ALA A 135 1.61 0.19 9.99
N SER A 136 0.69 -0.78 9.94
CA SER A 136 -0.40 -0.90 10.92
C SER A 136 -0.03 -1.73 12.15
N LEU A 137 1.26 -2.04 12.35
CA LEU A 137 1.69 -2.77 13.54
C LEU A 137 1.42 -1.92 14.78
N GLU A 138 0.53 -2.39 15.64
CA GLU A 138 0.26 -1.74 16.93
C GLU A 138 1.48 -1.91 17.85
N THR A 139 2.04 -0.79 18.31
CA THR A 139 3.13 -0.73 19.28
C THR A 139 2.63 -0.10 20.57
N GLU A 140 2.57 -0.87 21.65
CA GLU A 140 2.28 -0.33 23.00
C GLU A 140 3.53 0.34 23.62
N GLU A 141 3.37 1.20 24.62
CA GLU A 141 4.49 1.93 25.25
C GLU A 141 5.53 1.01 25.92
N SER A 142 5.16 -0.24 26.26
CA SER A 142 6.06 -1.29 26.78
C SER A 142 6.29 -2.40 25.74
N PHE A 143 6.55 -2.02 24.48
CA PHE A 143 6.74 -2.96 23.37
C PHE A 143 7.99 -3.84 23.54
N GLU A 144 7.89 -4.88 24.36
CA GLU A 144 8.89 -5.93 24.46
C GLU A 144 8.45 -7.13 23.61
N MET A 145 9.26 -7.47 22.61
CA MET A 145 9.03 -8.65 21.78
C MET A 145 9.71 -9.86 22.39
N HIS A 146 8.94 -10.93 22.55
CA HIS A 146 9.47 -12.23 22.93
C HIS A 146 10.48 -12.71 21.88
N VAL A 147 11.50 -13.50 22.29
CA VAL A 147 12.58 -13.99 21.40
C VAL A 147 12.02 -14.71 20.16
N LEU A 148 10.94 -15.49 20.31
CA LEU A 148 10.26 -16.15 19.19
C LEU A 148 9.60 -15.18 18.20
N GLU A 149 9.20 -13.99 18.66
CA GLU A 149 8.61 -12.96 17.81
C GLU A 149 9.70 -12.28 16.98
N LYS A 150 10.84 -11.96 17.61
CA LYS A 150 12.02 -11.35 16.96
C LYS A 150 12.48 -12.13 15.73
N GLU A 151 12.66 -13.44 15.85
CA GLU A 151 13.17 -14.25 14.73
C GLU A 151 12.32 -14.09 13.46
N GLY A 152 11.00 -14.25 13.56
CA GLY A 152 10.17 -14.11 12.37
C GLY A 152 9.86 -12.65 11.99
N MET A 153 10.10 -11.68 12.88
CA MET A 153 10.07 -10.25 12.50
C MET A 153 11.20 -9.91 11.53
N ARG A 154 12.37 -10.54 11.65
CA ARG A 154 13.48 -10.37 10.70
C ARG A 154 13.05 -10.63 9.25
N ILE A 155 12.34 -11.73 9.02
CA ILE A 155 11.81 -12.08 7.68
C ILE A 155 10.77 -11.05 7.22
N ILE A 156 9.84 -10.65 8.08
CA ILE A 156 8.84 -9.62 7.75
C ILE A 156 9.52 -8.33 7.32
N VAL A 157 10.51 -7.87 8.08
CA VAL A 157 11.26 -6.65 7.78
C VAL A 157 11.97 -6.78 6.44
N ALA A 158 12.63 -7.91 6.17
CA ALA A 158 13.28 -8.14 4.87
C ALA A 158 12.28 -8.13 3.69
N VAL A 159 11.07 -8.66 3.88
CA VAL A 159 9.98 -8.58 2.89
C VAL A 159 9.49 -7.15 2.70
N ILE A 160 9.34 -6.37 3.78
CA ILE A 160 8.97 -4.94 3.71
C ILE A 160 10.00 -4.17 2.89
N PHE A 161 11.29 -4.41 3.12
CA PHE A 161 12.35 -3.77 2.35
C PHE A 161 12.35 -4.17 0.88
N SER A 162 12.14 -5.46 0.60
CA SER A 162 11.99 -5.93 -0.77
C SER A 162 10.78 -5.28 -1.45
N ALA A 163 9.67 -5.08 -0.74
CA ALA A 163 8.51 -4.35 -1.24
C ALA A 163 8.83 -2.85 -1.49
N CYS A 164 9.58 -2.20 -0.59
CA CYS A 164 10.04 -0.82 -0.75
C CYS A 164 10.95 -0.65 -1.98
N GLU A 165 11.89 -1.57 -2.21
CA GLU A 165 12.74 -1.57 -3.41
C GLU A 165 11.89 -1.71 -4.69
N GLU A 166 10.95 -2.65 -4.67
CA GLU A 166 10.10 -3.00 -5.82
C GLU A 166 9.08 -1.89 -6.16
N ILE A 167 8.50 -1.21 -5.16
CA ILE A 167 7.59 -0.07 -5.36
C ILE A 167 8.36 1.17 -5.80
N LYS A 168 9.58 1.41 -5.27
CA LYS A 168 10.46 2.50 -5.72
C LYS A 168 10.78 2.38 -7.19
N PHE A 169 11.20 1.19 -7.62
CA PHE A 169 11.48 0.90 -9.02
C PHE A 169 10.25 1.20 -9.91
N ARG A 170 9.06 0.73 -9.52
CA ARG A 170 7.83 0.95 -10.30
C ARG A 170 7.35 2.39 -10.31
N LEU A 171 7.52 3.13 -9.23
CA LEU A 171 7.18 4.56 -9.17
C LEU A 171 8.08 5.36 -10.10
N HIS A 172 9.38 5.06 -10.16
CA HIS A 172 10.27 5.69 -11.13
C HIS A 172 9.92 5.31 -12.58
N GLU A 173 9.50 4.07 -12.83
CA GLU A 173 9.02 3.68 -14.15
C GLU A 173 7.74 4.43 -14.54
N ALA A 174 6.81 4.59 -13.60
CA ALA A 174 5.60 5.38 -13.83
C ALA A 174 5.93 6.86 -14.07
N GLN A 175 6.94 7.39 -13.39
CA GLN A 175 7.45 8.74 -13.61
C GLN A 175 8.08 8.89 -15.01
N ALA A 176 8.86 7.91 -15.48
CA ALA A 176 9.44 7.93 -16.83
C ALA A 176 8.35 7.94 -17.91
N ARG A 177 7.20 7.33 -17.63
CA ARG A 177 6.03 7.28 -18.53
C ARG A 177 4.97 8.34 -18.24
N VAL A 178 5.29 9.35 -17.45
CA VAL A 178 4.28 10.28 -16.91
C VAL A 178 3.44 10.95 -17.99
N ALA A 179 4.01 11.23 -19.16
CA ALA A 179 3.31 11.81 -20.32
C ALA A 179 2.22 10.90 -20.91
N THR A 180 2.27 9.60 -20.65
CA THR A 180 1.31 8.60 -21.16
C THR A 180 0.23 8.23 -20.14
N LEU A 181 0.32 8.75 -18.91
CA LEU A 181 -0.64 8.46 -17.85
C LEU A 181 -1.89 9.30 -18.00
N GLN A 182 -3.04 8.71 -17.68
CA GLN A 182 -4.27 9.47 -17.50
C GLN A 182 -4.18 10.34 -16.23
N THR A 183 -4.90 11.45 -16.19
CA THR A 183 -4.96 12.33 -15.01
C THR A 183 -5.39 11.56 -13.74
N SER A 184 -6.37 10.66 -13.87
CA SER A 184 -6.80 9.80 -12.75
C SER A 184 -5.69 8.85 -12.27
N GLU A 185 -4.85 8.34 -13.18
CA GLU A 185 -3.73 7.45 -12.86
C GLU A 185 -2.63 8.22 -12.12
N ALA A 186 -2.28 9.41 -12.60
CA ALA A 186 -1.28 10.27 -11.95
C ALA A 186 -1.73 10.73 -10.55
N LEU A 187 -3.02 11.02 -10.34
CA LEU A 187 -3.55 11.33 -9.01
C LEU A 187 -3.42 10.16 -8.03
N VAL A 188 -3.68 8.93 -8.47
CA VAL A 188 -3.51 7.73 -7.64
C VAL A 188 -2.05 7.58 -7.23
N LEU A 189 -1.10 7.73 -8.16
CA LEU A 189 0.34 7.65 -7.87
C LEU A 189 0.79 8.75 -6.93
N SER A 190 0.30 9.97 -7.11
CA SER A 190 0.55 11.09 -6.20
C SER A 190 0.09 10.79 -4.77
N ALA A 191 -1.10 10.20 -4.61
CA ALA A 191 -1.64 9.79 -3.32
C ALA A 191 -0.82 8.65 -2.67
N VAL A 192 -0.33 7.70 -3.46
CA VAL A 192 0.57 6.63 -2.99
C VAL A 192 1.86 7.24 -2.44
N CYS A 193 2.51 8.16 -3.17
CA CYS A 193 3.73 8.82 -2.70
C CYS A 193 3.52 9.56 -1.37
N GLU A 194 2.39 10.26 -1.23
CA GLU A 194 2.05 10.95 0.02
C GLU A 194 1.85 9.99 1.20
N LYS A 195 1.13 8.88 0.99
CA LYS A 195 0.90 7.88 2.03
C LYS A 195 2.20 7.21 2.48
N LEU A 196 3.07 6.84 1.54
CA LEU A 196 4.38 6.26 1.83
C LEU A 196 5.25 7.23 2.63
N SER A 197 5.21 8.53 2.33
CA SER A 197 5.97 9.54 3.08
C SER A 197 5.54 9.59 4.54
N LYS A 198 4.22 9.54 4.81
CA LYS A 198 3.68 9.48 6.18
C LYS A 198 4.10 8.21 6.93
N GLN A 199 4.34 7.10 6.22
CA GLN A 199 4.74 5.81 6.79
C GLN A 199 6.26 5.63 6.97
N SER A 200 7.07 6.54 6.43
CA SER A 200 8.55 6.43 6.42
C SER A 200 9.15 6.21 7.83
N MET A 201 8.61 6.87 8.86
CA MET A 201 9.07 6.69 10.23
C MET A 201 8.77 5.30 10.80
N VAL A 202 7.63 4.70 10.43
CA VAL A 202 7.26 3.37 10.89
C VAL A 202 8.20 2.32 10.30
N PHE A 203 8.59 2.44 9.03
CA PHE A 203 9.55 1.51 8.43
C PHE A 203 10.94 1.62 9.06
N ARG A 204 11.39 2.84 9.43
CA ARG A 204 12.63 3.01 10.21
C ARG A 204 12.53 2.36 11.58
N PHE A 205 11.41 2.54 12.28
CA PHE A 205 11.18 1.89 13.57
C PHE A 205 11.22 0.34 13.46
N LEU A 206 10.56 -0.22 12.43
CA LEU A 206 10.56 -1.67 12.20
C LEU A 206 11.96 -2.21 11.90
N LEU A 207 12.82 -1.44 11.22
CA LEU A 207 14.23 -1.80 11.04
C LEU A 207 14.97 -1.80 12.37
N GLU A 208 14.81 -0.76 13.18
CA GLU A 208 15.47 -0.64 14.47
C GLU A 208 15.09 -1.80 15.41
N LEU A 209 13.83 -2.22 15.35
CA LEU A 209 13.29 -3.32 16.14
C LEU A 209 14.02 -4.66 15.91
N VAL A 210 14.57 -4.87 14.72
CA VAL A 210 15.30 -6.11 14.35
C VAL A 210 16.79 -5.87 14.09
N ARG A 211 17.29 -4.64 14.29
CA ARG A 211 18.68 -4.26 13.97
C ARG A 211 19.71 -5.17 14.64
N GLY A 212 19.46 -5.59 15.88
CA GLY A 212 20.34 -6.51 16.61
C GLY A 212 20.43 -7.94 16.04
N GLU A 213 19.49 -8.33 15.17
CA GLU A 213 19.40 -9.66 14.56
C GLU A 213 19.90 -9.67 13.09
N LEU A 214 20.28 -8.50 12.57
CA LEU A 214 20.71 -8.30 11.18
C LEU A 214 22.23 -8.12 11.11
N LEU A 215 22.83 -8.51 9.98
CA LEU A 215 24.22 -8.15 9.70
C LEU A 215 24.31 -6.64 9.39
N GLN A 216 25.46 -6.02 9.73
CA GLN A 216 25.66 -4.58 9.52
C GLN A 216 25.46 -4.15 8.05
N ASP A 217 25.87 -5.00 7.11
CA ASP A 217 25.71 -4.77 5.67
C ASP A 217 24.24 -4.83 5.21
N GLU A 218 23.43 -5.68 5.86
CA GLU A 218 21.99 -5.78 5.60
C GLU A 218 21.27 -4.51 6.08
N CYS A 219 21.58 -4.04 7.30
CA CYS A 219 21.05 -2.79 7.85
C CYS A 219 21.36 -1.59 6.95
N SER A 220 22.60 -1.47 6.49
CA SER A 220 23.03 -0.37 5.62
C SER A 220 22.31 -0.40 4.26
N SER A 221 22.14 -1.61 3.69
CA SER A 221 21.39 -1.81 2.45
C SER A 221 19.92 -1.41 2.61
N PHE A 222 19.32 -1.73 3.77
CA PHE A 222 17.93 -1.40 4.08
C PHE A 222 17.69 0.11 4.20
N GLU A 223 18.55 0.84 4.90
CA GLU A 223 18.44 2.30 5.03
C GLU A 223 18.49 3.02 3.66
N GLN A 224 19.32 2.53 2.73
CA GLN A 224 19.41 3.07 1.37
C GLN A 224 18.16 2.80 0.51
N ILE A 225 17.43 1.72 0.80
CA ILE A 225 16.21 1.34 0.10
C ILE A 225 15.03 2.22 0.52
N LEU A 226 14.99 2.65 1.80
CA LEU A 226 13.93 3.53 2.27
C LEU A 226 13.90 4.82 1.46
N PHE A 227 12.69 5.30 1.21
CA PHE A 227 12.53 6.60 0.61
C PHE A 227 12.95 7.69 1.59
N SER A 228 13.86 8.57 1.16
CA SER A 228 13.93 9.92 1.69
C SER A 228 12.59 10.61 1.43
N ASN A 229 12.12 11.40 2.40
CA ASN A 229 10.89 12.17 2.23
C ASN A 229 10.97 13.07 0.98
N ASP A 230 12.13 13.67 0.73
CA ASP A 230 12.35 14.51 -0.45
C ASP A 230 12.11 13.74 -1.77
N ASN A 231 12.63 12.52 -1.90
CA ASN A 231 12.44 11.68 -3.10
C ASN A 231 10.96 11.39 -3.37
N LEU A 232 10.16 11.09 -2.32
CA LEU A 232 8.73 10.85 -2.47
C LEU A 232 7.96 12.14 -2.80
N MET A 233 8.39 13.28 -2.24
CA MET A 233 7.78 14.57 -2.52
C MET A 233 8.06 15.04 -3.95
N ASP A 234 9.25 14.75 -4.49
CA ASP A 234 9.58 15.04 -5.89
C ASP A 234 8.81 14.14 -6.86
N LEU A 235 8.70 12.84 -6.57
CA LEU A 235 7.81 11.94 -7.32
C LEU A 235 6.37 12.43 -7.29
N LYS A 236 5.85 12.76 -6.10
CA LYS A 236 4.50 13.33 -5.91
C LYS A 236 4.28 14.56 -6.79
N ARG A 237 5.20 15.53 -6.76
CA ARG A 237 5.14 16.75 -7.57
C ARG A 237 5.13 16.43 -9.07
N SER A 238 5.97 15.49 -9.52
CA SER A 238 6.04 15.11 -10.93
C SER A 238 4.70 14.58 -11.46
N PHE A 239 4.00 13.75 -10.67
CA PHE A 239 2.66 13.27 -11.04
C PHE A 239 1.59 14.37 -10.97
N GLN A 240 1.69 15.31 -10.03
CA GLN A 240 0.77 16.45 -9.94
C GLN A 240 0.92 17.41 -11.13
N LEU A 241 2.14 17.69 -11.57
CA LEU A 241 2.40 18.56 -12.72
C LEU A 241 1.80 17.98 -14.01
N ALA A 242 1.88 16.66 -14.20
CA ALA A 242 1.24 15.99 -15.33
C ALA A 242 -0.30 16.09 -15.31
N CYS A 243 -0.91 16.26 -14.13
CA CYS A 243 -2.34 16.55 -14.03
C CYS A 243 -2.70 17.99 -14.45
N SER A 244 -1.75 18.92 -14.32
CA SER A 244 -1.95 20.34 -14.63
C SER A 244 -1.68 20.70 -16.10
N SER A 245 -0.75 20.01 -16.77
CA SER A 245 -0.39 20.29 -18.17
C SER A 245 -1.50 19.94 -19.17
N VAL A 246 -2.40 19.01 -18.83
CA VAL A 246 -3.54 18.60 -19.67
C VAL A 246 -4.63 19.70 -19.78
N ARG A 247 -4.57 20.77 -18.96
CA ARG A 247 -5.52 21.89 -19.06
C ARG A 247 -5.17 22.96 -20.09
N VAL A 248 -4.02 22.87 -20.77
CA VAL A 248 -3.63 23.85 -21.79
C VAL A 248 -3.46 23.12 -23.13
N SER A 249 -4.59 22.83 -23.78
CA SER A 249 -4.61 22.72 -25.24
C SER A 249 -5.00 24.09 -25.80
N PRO A 250 -4.21 24.70 -26.70
CA PRO A 250 -4.50 26.02 -27.25
C PRO A 250 -5.65 25.90 -28.24
N SER A 251 -6.87 26.16 -27.81
CA SER A 251 -7.97 26.44 -28.72
C SER A 251 -7.72 27.80 -29.36
N SER A 252 -7.23 27.74 -30.60
CA SER A 252 -7.38 28.74 -31.67
C SER A 252 -7.13 30.20 -31.29
N GLU A 253 -5.98 30.70 -31.74
CA GLU A 253 -5.76 32.10 -32.07
C GLU A 253 -6.98 32.66 -32.84
N GLN A 254 -7.73 33.56 -32.21
CA GLN A 254 -8.40 34.64 -32.92
C GLN A 254 -7.75 35.94 -32.49
N SER A 255 -6.87 36.38 -33.39
CA SER A 255 -6.39 37.73 -33.54
C SER A 255 -7.52 38.75 -33.38
N ALA A 256 -7.38 39.65 -32.42
CA ALA A 256 -7.99 40.97 -32.50
C ALA A 256 -6.96 41.98 -32.02
N LEU A 257 -6.21 42.54 -32.98
CA LEU A 257 -5.49 43.80 -32.77
C LEU A 257 -6.48 44.98 -32.87
N PRO A 258 -6.14 46.14 -32.28
CA PRO A 258 -7.12 47.12 -31.82
C PRO A 258 -7.11 48.38 -32.66
N TRP A 259 -8.24 48.77 -33.28
CA TRP A 259 -8.37 50.13 -33.81
C TRP A 259 -9.78 50.72 -33.71
N TYR A 260 -9.76 52.02 -33.40
CA TYR A 260 -10.73 53.09 -33.64
C TYR A 260 -11.92 53.33 -32.69
N SER A 261 -11.76 54.46 -32.01
CA SER A 261 -12.69 55.26 -31.21
C SER A 261 -13.72 56.02 -32.06
N SER A 262 -14.65 56.66 -31.33
CA SER A 262 -15.70 57.64 -31.72
C SER A 262 -17.06 57.01 -32.07
N GLY A 263 -18.21 57.44 -31.54
CA GLY A 263 -18.56 58.53 -30.64
C GLY A 263 -20.06 58.83 -30.82
N THR A 264 -20.74 59.24 -29.73
CA THR A 264 -22.10 59.86 -29.68
C THR A 264 -23.29 58.92 -30.01
N THR A 265 -24.47 58.97 -29.41
CA THR A 265 -25.27 60.04 -28.79
C THR A 265 -26.25 59.45 -27.75
N SER A 266 -26.72 60.33 -26.87
CA SER A 266 -27.68 60.15 -25.78
C SER A 266 -29.12 59.85 -26.23
N ASP A 267 -29.95 59.55 -25.22
CA ASP A 267 -31.42 59.67 -25.17
C ASP A 267 -32.20 58.51 -25.82
N GLU A 268 -33.25 57.92 -25.23
CA GLU A 268 -34.19 58.44 -24.24
C GLU A 268 -35.08 57.31 -23.66
N MET A 269 -35.61 57.56 -22.46
CA MET A 269 -36.90 57.07 -21.89
C MET A 269 -37.09 55.58 -21.53
N LYS A 270 -37.20 55.22 -20.24
CA LYS A 270 -38.25 55.49 -19.22
C LYS A 270 -39.41 54.48 -19.21
N VAL A 271 -39.65 53.97 -18.00
CA VAL A 271 -40.95 53.66 -17.36
C VAL A 271 -41.56 52.27 -17.62
N ARG A 272 -41.54 51.41 -16.58
CA ARG A 272 -42.67 51.13 -15.64
C ARG A 272 -42.20 50.07 -14.63
N LYS A 273 -41.84 50.41 -13.38
CA LYS A 273 -42.65 50.60 -12.16
C LYS A 273 -43.59 49.43 -11.77
N ASN A 274 -43.35 48.97 -10.53
CA ASN A 274 -44.30 48.46 -9.52
C ASN A 274 -44.80 47.03 -9.67
N ARG A 275 -44.95 46.20 -8.63
CA ARG A 275 -44.94 46.27 -7.14
C ARG A 275 -44.71 44.81 -6.69
N SER A 276 -43.81 44.47 -5.77
CA SER A 276 -43.88 44.60 -4.29
C SER A 276 -45.00 43.80 -3.62
N ILE A 277 -44.63 43.25 -2.45
CA ILE A 277 -45.45 42.78 -1.29
C ILE A 277 -45.54 41.23 -1.23
N SER A 278 -44.64 40.57 -0.48
CA SER A 278 -44.71 40.20 0.96
C SER A 278 -45.66 38.99 1.19
N ALA A 279 -45.51 38.07 2.13
CA ALA A 279 -44.74 38.02 3.37
C ALA A 279 -44.98 36.64 4.02
N PHE A 280 -44.16 36.36 5.03
CA PHE A 280 -44.49 35.64 6.26
C PHE A 280 -44.60 34.10 6.31
N ALA A 281 -43.72 33.59 7.20
CA ALA A 281 -44.00 32.67 8.31
C ALA A 281 -44.26 31.20 7.97
N SER A 282 -43.98 30.24 8.85
CA SER A 282 -43.17 30.10 10.05
C SER A 282 -43.48 28.69 10.54
N SER A 283 -42.50 28.06 11.18
CA SER A 283 -42.70 27.14 12.31
C SER A 283 -43.15 25.69 12.06
N ARG A 284 -42.26 24.82 12.57
CA ARG A 284 -42.52 23.73 13.53
C ARG A 284 -43.19 22.47 12.98
N SER A 285 -43.02 21.27 13.53
CA SER A 285 -42.04 20.59 14.36
C SER A 285 -42.61 19.17 14.54
N TYR A 286 -41.76 18.22 14.93
CA TYR A 286 -42.09 17.11 15.84
C TYR A 286 -42.88 15.88 15.34
N ILE A 287 -42.12 14.76 15.28
CA ILE A 287 -42.25 13.53 16.09
C ILE A 287 -43.05 12.31 15.57
N SER A 288 -42.31 11.19 15.58
CA SER A 288 -42.65 9.80 15.93
C SER A 288 -43.54 8.94 15.05
N ARG A 289 -42.97 7.80 14.62
CA ARG A 289 -43.12 6.51 15.32
C ARG A 289 -41.88 5.66 15.16
#